data_AF-A0A9X7UGD6-F1
#
_entry.id   AF-A0A9X7UGD6-F1
#
_cell.length_a   1.000
_cell.length_b   1.000
_cell.length_c   1.000
_cell.angle_alpha   90.00
_cell.angle_beta   90.00
_cell.angle_gamma   90.00
#
_symmetry.space_group_name_H-M   'P 1'
#
loop_
_entity.id
_entity.type
_entity.pdbx_description
1 polymer ?
#
loop_
_entity_poly.entity_id
_entity_poly.type
_entity_poly.pdbx_seq_one_letter_code
_entity_poly.pdbx_strand_id
1 'polypeptide(L)'
;MTTSYNAWMRTGFDFWMLGAEAGTVITMRLAKLAVGGADASVEAELMMSEKVRAMIELQTKMMTGALGTTPLSNTRGALKHYRQKVAANDKRLRR
;
A
#
# COMPACT_ATOMS: atom_id res chain seq x y z
N MET A 1 23.98 19.56 -0.18
CA MET A 1 22.69 19.66 0.56
C MET A 1 21.46 19.60 -0.35
N THR A 2 21.49 20.15 -1.57
CA THR A 2 20.36 20.14 -2.54
C THR A 2 19.90 18.75 -2.99
N THR A 3 20.82 17.78 -3.14
CA THR A 3 20.49 16.42 -3.60
C THR A 3 19.59 15.63 -2.64
N SER A 4 19.79 15.78 -1.32
CA SER A 4 19.00 15.08 -0.30
C SER A 4 17.57 15.62 -0.23
N TYR A 5 17.42 16.95 -0.27
CA TYR A 5 16.10 17.61 -0.27
C TYR A 5 15.27 17.17 -1.48
N ASN A 6 15.84 17.22 -2.69
CA ASN A 6 15.15 16.76 -3.90
C ASN A 6 14.74 15.28 -3.81
N ALA A 7 15.57 14.44 -3.20
CA ALA A 7 15.27 13.03 -3.02
C ALA A 7 14.09 12.77 -2.07
N TRP A 8 13.97 13.57 -1.00
CA TRP A 8 12.82 13.54 -0.09
C TRP A 8 11.55 14.08 -0.73
N MET A 9 11.62 15.21 -1.44
CA MET A 9 10.48 15.78 -2.16
C MET A 9 9.89 14.80 -3.18
N ARG A 10 10.75 14.14 -3.96
CA ARG A 10 10.31 13.09 -4.90
C ARG A 10 9.64 11.93 -4.18
N THR A 11 10.21 11.47 -3.07
CA THR A 11 9.63 10.38 -2.28
C THR A 11 8.26 10.76 -1.73
N GLY A 12 8.09 12.01 -1.26
CA GLY A 12 6.79 12.54 -0.82
C GLY A 12 5.76 12.56 -1.95
N PHE A 13 6.15 12.99 -3.15
CA PHE A 13 5.27 12.94 -4.32
C PHE A 13 4.90 11.50 -4.69
N ASP A 14 5.84 10.56 -4.62
CA ASP A 14 5.56 9.15 -4.89
C ASP A 14 4.57 8.55 -3.87
N PHE A 15 4.62 8.97 -2.60
CA PHE A 15 3.62 8.62 -1.59
C PHE A 15 2.24 9.23 -1.89
N TRP A 16 2.20 10.48 -2.38
CA TRP A 16 0.95 11.12 -2.78
C TRP A 16 0.29 10.38 -3.95
N MET A 17 1.08 9.98 -4.95
CA MET A 17 0.63 9.13 -6.05
C MET A 17 0.13 7.77 -5.56
N LEU A 18 0.83 7.13 -4.61
CA LEU A 18 0.35 5.90 -3.98
C LEU A 18 -0.99 6.12 -3.27
N GLY A 19 -1.18 7.26 -2.61
CA GLY A 19 -2.46 7.63 -1.99
C GLY A 19 -3.60 7.68 -3.00
N ALA A 20 -3.37 8.28 -4.17
CA ALA A 20 -4.36 8.32 -5.25
C ALA A 20 -4.68 6.91 -5.81
N GLU A 21 -3.67 6.07 -6.01
CA GLU A 21 -3.84 4.67 -6.42
C GLU A 21 -4.65 3.87 -5.39
N ALA A 22 -4.33 4.03 -4.10
CA ALA A 22 -5.05 3.41 -3.00
C ALA A 22 -6.50 3.90 -2.91
N GLY A 23 -6.76 5.19 -3.16
CA GLY A 23 -8.10 5.77 -3.21
C GLY A 23 -8.99 5.08 -4.25
N THR A 24 -8.46 4.80 -5.44
CA THR A 24 -9.17 4.06 -6.49
C THR A 24 -9.56 2.66 -6.03
N VAL A 25 -8.62 1.94 -5.39
CA VAL A 25 -8.88 0.61 -4.80
C VAL A 25 -9.95 0.67 -3.72
N ILE A 26 -9.88 1.66 -2.82
CA ILE A 26 -10.87 1.84 -1.75
C ILE A 26 -12.25 2.07 -2.34
N THR A 27 -12.39 2.95 -3.33
CA THR A 27 -13.68 3.21 -3.99
C THR A 27 -14.28 1.94 -4.62
N MET A 28 -13.48 1.13 -5.32
CA MET A 28 -13.96 -0.14 -5.89
C MET A 28 -14.43 -1.12 -4.82
N ARG A 29 -13.74 -1.19 -3.68
CA ARG A 29 -14.14 -2.06 -2.57
C ARG A 29 -15.39 -1.56 -1.87
N LEU A 30 -15.50 -0.26 -1.64
CA LEU A 30 -16.71 0.36 -1.09
C LEU A 30 -17.91 0.12 -2.01
N ALA A 31 -17.73 0.17 -3.33
CA ALA A 31 -18.79 -0.18 -4.28
C ALA A 31 -19.24 -1.64 -4.12
N LYS A 32 -18.31 -2.60 -3.99
CA LYS A 32 -18.65 -4.01 -3.71
C LYS A 32 -19.39 -4.18 -2.37
N LEU A 33 -18.93 -3.49 -1.33
CA LEU A 33 -19.58 -3.53 -0.02
C LEU A 33 -20.99 -2.93 -0.04
N ALA A 34 -21.19 -1.85 -0.81
CA ALA A 34 -22.48 -1.17 -0.92
C ALA A 34 -23.56 -2.03 -1.60
N VAL A 35 -23.16 -2.97 -2.47
CA VAL A 35 -24.09 -3.97 -3.06
C VAL A 35 -24.64 -4.92 -1.99
N GLY A 36 -23.88 -5.19 -0.93
CA GLY A 36 -24.27 -6.12 0.13
C GLY A 36 -24.19 -7.60 -0.29
N GLY A 37 -24.84 -8.47 0.50
CA GLY A 37 -24.85 -9.92 0.27
C GLY A 37 -23.57 -10.64 0.70
N ALA A 38 -23.45 -11.92 0.35
CA ALA A 38 -22.32 -12.78 0.75
C ALA A 38 -20.97 -12.31 0.18
N ASP A 39 -20.97 -11.76 -1.03
CA ASP A 39 -19.75 -11.25 -1.66
C ASP A 39 -19.19 -10.02 -0.91
N ALA A 40 -20.06 -9.20 -0.30
CA ALA A 40 -19.64 -8.08 0.51
C ALA A 40 -18.95 -8.53 1.82
N SER A 41 -19.47 -9.56 2.49
CA SER A 41 -18.82 -10.09 3.70
C SER A 41 -17.46 -10.71 3.38
N VAL A 42 -17.36 -11.46 2.28
CA VAL A 42 -16.08 -12.02 1.80
C VAL A 42 -15.09 -10.90 1.48
N GLU A 43 -15.52 -9.84 0.80
CA GLU A 43 -14.66 -8.70 0.49
C GLU A 43 -14.18 -7.98 1.76
N ALA A 44 -15.04 -7.84 2.79
CA ALA A 44 -14.66 -7.24 4.07
C ALA A 44 -13.59 -8.07 4.81
N GLU A 45 -13.74 -9.40 4.85
CA GLU A 45 -12.75 -10.30 5.45
C GLU A 45 -11.42 -10.27 4.69
N LEU A 46 -11.48 -10.29 3.35
CA LEU A 46 -10.30 -10.13 2.49
C LEU A 46 -9.60 -8.80 2.76
N MET A 47 -10.35 -7.69 2.84
CA MET A 47 -9.82 -6.37 3.17
C MET A 47 -9.05 -6.34 4.47
N MET A 48 -9.53 -7.03 5.52
CA MET A 48 -8.88 -7.08 6.81
C MET A 48 -7.61 -7.94 6.76
N SER A 49 -7.71 -9.13 6.19
CA SER A 49 -6.59 -10.06 6.07
C SER A 49 -5.43 -9.46 5.27
N GLU A 50 -5.72 -8.75 4.19
CA GLU A 50 -4.72 -8.09 3.34
C GLU A 50 -3.99 -6.96 4.08
N LYS A 51 -4.69 -6.18 4.91
CA LYS A 51 -4.07 -5.13 5.75
C LYS A 51 -3.15 -5.72 6.80
N VAL A 52 -3.62 -6.73 7.54
CA VAL A 52 -2.83 -7.40 8.58
C VAL A 52 -1.58 -8.03 7.96
N ARG A 53 -1.74 -8.73 6.83
CA ARG A 53 -0.61 -9.34 6.12
C ARG A 53 0.40 -8.30 5.63
N ALA A 54 -0.05 -7.19 5.03
CA ALA A 54 0.85 -6.13 4.59
C ALA A 54 1.63 -5.51 5.77
N MET A 55 0.94 -5.25 6.89
CA MET A 55 1.59 -4.74 8.10
C MET A 55 2.65 -5.71 8.63
N ILE A 56 2.34 -7.00 8.75
CA ILE A 56 3.29 -8.03 9.20
C ILE A 56 4.49 -8.09 8.25
N GLU A 57 4.25 -8.18 6.94
CA GLU A 57 5.33 -8.24 5.95
C GLU A 57 6.25 -7.01 6.01
N LEU A 58 5.69 -5.80 6.19
CA LEU A 58 6.49 -4.59 6.33
C LEU A 58 7.30 -4.59 7.64
N GLN A 59 6.66 -4.95 8.75
CA GLN A 59 7.32 -5.03 10.06
C GLN A 59 8.47 -6.03 10.03
N THR A 60 8.27 -7.21 9.43
CA THR A 60 9.33 -8.20 9.24
C THR A 60 10.48 -7.61 8.43
N LYS A 61 10.20 -6.96 7.29
CA LYS A 61 11.25 -6.32 6.48
C LYS A 61 12.01 -5.24 7.24
N MET A 62 11.33 -4.49 8.11
CA MET A 62 11.95 -3.48 8.95
C MET A 62 12.88 -4.13 9.98
N MET A 63 12.42 -5.16 10.69
CA MET A 63 13.20 -5.89 11.70
C MET A 63 14.41 -6.61 11.10
N THR A 64 14.31 -7.12 9.87
CA THR A 64 15.42 -7.79 9.19
C THR A 64 16.35 -6.81 8.45
N GLY A 65 16.09 -5.51 8.50
CA GLY A 65 16.87 -4.50 7.74
C GLY A 65 16.67 -4.55 6.22
N ALA A 66 15.68 -5.31 5.73
CA ALA A 66 15.42 -5.49 4.29
C ALA A 66 14.84 -4.24 3.59
N LEU A 67 14.51 -3.19 4.35
CA LEU A 67 14.09 -1.89 3.82
C LEU A 67 15.28 -0.94 3.56
N GLY A 68 16.48 -1.31 4.00
CA GLY A 68 17.71 -0.53 3.88
C GLY A 68 18.25 -0.05 5.23
N THR A 69 19.32 0.74 5.17
CA THR A 69 20.09 1.16 6.36
C THR A 69 19.99 2.64 6.66
N THR A 70 19.34 3.42 5.79
CA THR A 70 19.13 4.86 5.96
C THR A 70 17.64 5.19 6.12
N PRO A 71 17.28 6.32 6.75
CA PRO A 71 15.89 6.76 6.82
C PRO A 71 15.22 6.86 5.44
N LEU A 72 15.92 7.40 4.44
CA LEU A 72 15.37 7.56 3.09
C LEU A 72 15.21 6.22 2.34
N SER A 73 16.14 5.27 2.51
CA SER A 73 15.98 3.95 1.93
C SER A 73 14.81 3.20 2.58
N ASN A 74 14.67 3.31 3.91
CA ASN A 74 13.59 2.67 4.65
C ASN A 74 12.21 3.18 4.22
N THR A 75 12.04 4.50 4.08
CA THR A 75 10.78 5.09 3.62
C THR A 75 10.44 4.67 2.20
N ARG A 76 11.43 4.63 1.28
CA ARG A 76 11.24 4.13 -0.09
C ARG A 76 10.94 2.63 -0.13
N GLY A 77 11.53 1.85 0.77
CA GLY A 77 11.23 0.43 0.94
C GLY A 77 9.77 0.21 1.35
N ALA A 78 9.28 0.99 2.31
CA ALA A 78 7.89 0.96 2.74
C ALA A 78 6.93 1.40 1.61
N LEU A 79 7.27 2.47 0.90
CA LEU A 79 6.53 2.94 -0.29
C LEU A 79 6.40 1.82 -1.33
N LYS A 80 7.52 1.19 -1.71
CA LYS A 80 7.53 0.09 -2.68
C LYS A 80 6.67 -1.08 -2.22
N HIS A 81 6.77 -1.43 -0.93
CA HIS A 81 5.96 -2.51 -0.36
C HIS A 81 4.46 -2.25 -0.48
N TYR A 82 3.99 -1.07 -0.07
CA TYR A 82 2.56 -0.75 -0.16
C TYR A 82 2.08 -0.60 -1.60
N ARG A 83 2.89 -0.02 -2.49
CA ARG A 83 2.56 0.10 -3.92
C ARG A 83 2.33 -1.26 -4.57
N GLN A 84 3.15 -2.26 -4.23
CA GLN A 84 2.94 -3.64 -4.69
C GLN A 84 1.61 -4.23 -4.21
N LYS A 85 1.21 -3.96 -2.95
CA LYS A 85 -0.05 -4.44 -2.39
C LYS A 85 -1.25 -3.77 -3.06
N VAL A 86 -1.23 -2.45 -3.20
CA VAL A 86 -2.29 -1.67 -3.88
C VAL A 86 -2.45 -2.14 -5.32
N ALA A 87 -1.35 -2.32 -6.07
CA ALA A 87 -1.41 -2.82 -7.45
C ALA A 87 -1.99 -4.24 -7.56
N ALA A 88 -1.66 -5.14 -6.62
CA ALA A 88 -2.26 -6.47 -6.57
C ALA A 88 -3.76 -6.42 -6.30
N ASN A 89 -4.21 -5.50 -5.44
CA ASN A 89 -5.63 -5.30 -5.14
C ASN A 89 -6.40 -4.72 -6.33
N ASP A 90 -5.85 -3.69 -6.98
CA ASP A 90 -6.44 -3.10 -8.20
C ASP A 90 -6.61 -4.18 -9.28
N LYS A 91 -5.56 -4.98 -9.54
CA LYS A 91 -5.62 -6.09 -10.50
C LYS A 91 -6.70 -7.12 -10.15
N ARG A 92 -6.90 -7.44 -8.86
CA ARG A 92 -7.94 -8.38 -8.43
C ARG A 92 -9.34 -7.80 -8.63
N LEU A 93 -9.53 -6.52 -8.32
CA LEU A 93 -10.85 -5.88 -8.38
C LEU A 93 -11.33 -5.57 -9.80
N ARG A 94 -10.39 -5.46 -10.75
CA ARG A 94 -10.69 -5.31 -12.18
C ARG A 94 -11.03 -6.61 -12.91
N ARG A 95 -10.86 -7.75 -12.26
CA ARG A 95 -11.29 -9.06 -12.77
C ARG A 95 -12.72 -9.31 -12.33
#